data_AF-A0A422QQ72-F1
#
_entry.id   AF-A0A422QQ72-F1
#
_cell.length_a   1.000
_cell.length_b   1.000
_cell.length_c   1.000
_cell.angle_alpha   90.00
_cell.angle_beta   90.00
_cell.angle_gamma   90.00
#
_symmetry.space_group_name_H-M   'P 1'
#
loop_
_entity.id
_entity.type
_entity.pdbx_description
1 polymer ?
#
loop_
_entity_poly.entity_id
_entity_poly.type
_entity_poly.pdbx_seq_one_letter_code
_entity_poly.pdbx_strand_id
1 'polypeptide(L)'
;MNNQNQNHRSRWKPFHALVAGILLACGAQAAASVTNPVIGQLLWSEEFNGSNVNTGVWNLQDGNGCQIGLCGYGNAELQYYSPNNASIVNVPFESGTRALAIQARSQTIGSNVFTSARLDTKNKVQVQYGMIEVRMAAPNLGTGLWPAAWMLGVSPQTWPRNGEIDIMEAGHKASERAHGNAPSSNHFVGSNVITWQQAACVPGNESCAASTAWQTKNWYVPQNSLANRFVTYRFYWDESQMRFTTVDNGVEHNMYNAPLPVNSSALQAPFYLLLNMAVGGNFTDAANPGQVTAPLPGTMYVDYVRVYQMDGKGQVKLGDQTVPEVAGKFGVFTDTTAVNNKLVAGTSSDIFLWNSASTGAGNTAPFEGNNVIAWNYTTPGQWFGGGIQARQARNLSNYRANGTVKFRIRIPANVGFRIGIGDTYTNQNWVNFPANTTAFGLTRNGQWGQASIPVSTLLGPLVAAQSLHDIFMISSIDGALPSSSFQFAIDDIVWESGGGGTTPQPEPSGPTSVSQTSSTMLQFRTTTGGWADVHYTVNNGPQQNVRMQLGGAINTYTAGGLKIGDVVRYWFTYWDAQRGFAVDTQQQTHTMQ
;
A
#
# COMPACT_ATOMS: atom_id res chain seq x y z
N MET A 1 -50.27 -20.75 66.31
CA MET A 1 -49.81 -21.96 67.03
C MET A 1 -48.30 -21.87 67.17
N ASN A 2 -47.84 -21.65 68.41
CA ASN A 2 -46.61 -22.14 69.11
C ASN A 2 -45.38 -22.54 68.26
N ASN A 3 -44.13 -22.24 68.60
CA ASN A 3 -43.54 -21.93 69.91
C ASN A 3 -42.06 -21.51 69.77
N GLN A 4 -41.66 -20.54 70.61
CA GLN A 4 -40.48 -20.53 71.49
C GLN A 4 -39.03 -20.55 70.95
N ASN A 5 -38.34 -19.48 71.36
CA ASN A 5 -36.90 -19.30 71.55
C ASN A 5 -36.24 -20.32 72.50
N GLN A 6 -34.90 -20.45 72.41
CA GLN A 6 -33.88 -20.29 73.50
C GLN A 6 -32.60 -21.10 73.13
N ASN A 7 -31.51 -20.46 72.69
CA ASN A 7 -30.34 -19.96 73.47
C ASN A 7 -29.52 -21.01 74.25
N HIS A 8 -28.26 -21.23 73.85
CA HIS A 8 -27.14 -21.49 74.77
C HIS A 8 -25.77 -21.00 74.22
N ARG A 9 -25.24 -20.00 74.96
CA ARG A 9 -23.87 -19.50 75.21
C ARG A 9 -22.76 -20.59 75.09
N SER A 10 -21.44 -20.38 74.87
CA SER A 10 -20.50 -19.25 75.04
C SER A 10 -19.07 -19.74 74.70
N ARG A 11 -18.18 -18.89 74.12
CA ARG A 11 -16.73 -18.66 74.47
C ARG A 11 -15.98 -17.93 73.32
N TRP A 12 -15.81 -16.59 73.39
CA TRP A 12 -14.56 -15.82 73.69
C TRP A 12 -13.38 -16.12 72.72
N LYS A 13 -13.18 -15.32 71.64
CA LYS A 13 -12.30 -14.10 71.45
C LYS A 13 -10.78 -14.40 71.46
N PRO A 14 -9.90 -13.74 70.64
CA PRO A 14 -9.97 -12.32 70.21
C PRO A 14 -9.53 -11.95 68.76
N PHE A 15 -9.85 -10.69 68.37
CA PHE A 15 -9.16 -9.73 67.46
C PHE A 15 -8.60 -10.25 66.11
N HIS A 16 -8.91 -9.64 64.96
CA HIS A 16 -8.46 -8.32 64.51
C HIS A 16 -9.51 -7.59 63.66
N ALA A 17 -9.60 -6.28 63.84
CA ALA A 17 -10.32 -5.36 62.95
C ALA A 17 -9.47 -5.06 61.71
N LEU A 18 -10.06 -5.11 60.52
CA LEU A 18 -9.70 -4.21 59.44
C LEU A 18 -10.95 -3.93 58.59
N VAL A 19 -11.35 -2.67 58.60
CA VAL A 19 -12.36 -2.10 57.71
C VAL A 19 -11.77 -2.04 56.31
N ALA A 20 -12.34 -2.76 55.35
CA ALA A 20 -12.09 -2.56 53.93
C ALA A 20 -13.38 -2.03 53.29
N GLY A 21 -13.42 -0.72 53.06
CA GLY A 21 -14.46 -0.09 52.26
C GLY A 21 -14.31 -0.53 50.81
N ILE A 22 -15.35 -1.16 50.26
CA ILE A 22 -15.46 -1.46 48.84
C ILE A 22 -16.08 -0.24 48.17
N LEU A 23 -15.22 0.63 47.62
CA LEU A 23 -15.60 1.61 46.60
C LEU A 23 -15.71 0.86 45.26
N LEU A 24 -16.93 0.41 44.93
CA LEU A 24 -17.27 -0.03 43.58
C LEU A 24 -17.41 1.20 42.68
N ALA A 25 -16.27 1.70 42.19
CA ALA A 25 -16.24 2.58 41.04
C ALA A 25 -16.40 1.72 39.77
N CYS A 26 -17.63 1.36 39.43
CA CYS A 26 -17.96 0.92 38.08
C CYS A 26 -17.91 2.12 37.13
N GLY A 27 -16.69 2.55 36.78
CA GLY A 27 -16.48 3.38 35.60
C GLY A 27 -16.64 2.50 34.37
N ALA A 28 -17.85 2.41 33.82
CA ALA A 28 -17.99 2.06 32.42
C ALA A 28 -17.29 3.18 31.63
N GLN A 29 -16.06 2.96 31.20
CA GLN A 29 -15.48 3.76 30.13
C GLN A 29 -16.43 3.60 28.94
N ALA A 30 -17.24 4.63 28.69
CA ALA A 30 -17.93 4.74 27.41
C ALA A 30 -16.84 4.60 26.35
N ALA A 31 -16.90 3.52 25.56
CA ALA A 31 -15.99 3.35 24.46
C ALA A 31 -16.07 4.62 23.60
N ALA A 32 -14.92 5.27 23.40
CA ALA A 32 -14.80 6.38 22.47
C ALA A 32 -15.47 5.99 21.14
N SER A 33 -16.37 6.85 20.65
CA SER A 33 -17.17 6.58 19.45
C SER A 33 -16.91 7.68 18.45
N VAL A 34 -16.72 7.29 17.19
CA VAL A 34 -16.57 8.20 16.05
C VAL A 34 -17.74 9.18 15.89
N THR A 35 -18.88 8.96 16.57
CA THR A 35 -20.06 9.85 16.54
C THR A 35 -19.91 11.12 17.37
N ASN A 36 -19.18 11.09 18.48
CA ASN A 36 -18.97 12.24 19.37
C ASN A 36 -17.52 12.25 19.89
N PRO A 37 -16.52 12.31 19.00
CA PRO A 37 -15.13 12.21 19.41
C PRO A 37 -14.60 13.51 19.99
N VAL A 38 -13.58 13.40 20.85
CA VAL A 38 -12.71 14.51 21.22
C VAL A 38 -11.66 14.68 20.11
N ILE A 39 -11.74 15.79 19.37
CA ILE A 39 -10.72 16.13 18.39
C ILE A 39 -9.52 16.73 19.12
N GLY A 40 -8.39 16.03 19.00
CA GLY A 40 -7.14 16.36 19.68
C GLY A 40 -6.20 17.19 18.80
N GLN A 41 -4.91 16.96 18.99
CA GLN A 41 -3.85 17.70 18.32
C GLN A 41 -3.89 17.52 16.79
N LEU A 42 -3.55 18.58 16.05
CA LEU A 42 -3.18 18.48 14.63
C LEU A 42 -1.87 17.66 14.51
N LEU A 43 -1.95 16.52 13.81
CA LEU A 43 -0.83 15.62 13.58
C LEU A 43 -0.05 15.99 12.33
N TRP A 44 -0.75 16.41 11.28
CA TRP A 44 -0.17 16.79 9.99
C TRP A 44 -1.15 17.65 9.20
N SER A 45 -0.62 18.56 8.38
CA SER A 45 -1.41 19.26 7.38
C SER A 45 -0.63 19.62 6.13
N GLU A 46 -1.38 19.81 5.06
CA GLU A 46 -0.97 20.52 3.86
C GLU A 46 -1.95 21.67 3.64
N GLU A 47 -1.43 22.90 3.74
CA GLU A 47 -2.23 24.15 3.66
C GLU A 47 -2.12 24.81 2.28
N PHE A 48 -1.34 24.24 1.35
CA PHE A 48 -1.19 24.72 -0.03
C PHE A 48 -0.86 26.22 -0.16
N ASN A 49 -0.14 26.77 0.81
CA ASN A 49 0.27 28.19 0.83
C ASN A 49 1.64 28.43 0.18
N GLY A 50 2.33 27.38 -0.29
CA GLY A 50 3.63 27.46 -0.96
C GLY A 50 3.57 28.13 -2.33
N SER A 51 4.72 28.27 -3.00
CA SER A 51 4.78 28.76 -4.38
C SER A 51 4.44 27.67 -5.41
N ASN A 52 4.69 26.42 -5.08
CA ASN A 52 4.51 25.25 -5.94
C ASN A 52 3.94 24.08 -5.13
N VAL A 53 3.43 23.06 -5.83
CA VAL A 53 3.05 21.78 -5.20
C VAL A 53 4.30 21.19 -4.54
N ASN A 54 4.20 20.84 -3.26
CA ASN A 54 5.31 20.27 -2.51
C ASN A 54 5.58 18.83 -2.95
N THR A 55 6.57 18.63 -3.83
CA THR A 55 6.94 17.30 -4.33
C THR A 55 7.67 16.45 -3.30
N GLY A 56 8.00 16.97 -2.12
CA GLY A 56 8.39 16.18 -0.95
C GLY A 56 7.21 15.46 -0.29
N VAL A 57 5.98 15.93 -0.54
CA VAL A 57 4.73 15.39 0.02
C VAL A 57 3.90 14.67 -1.05
N TRP A 58 3.78 15.27 -2.23
CA TRP A 58 2.91 14.77 -3.29
C TRP A 58 3.70 14.17 -4.46
N ASN A 59 3.26 13.00 -4.92
CA ASN A 59 3.62 12.41 -6.21
C ASN A 59 2.60 12.90 -7.24
N LEU A 60 3.06 13.55 -8.32
CA LEU A 60 2.17 13.92 -9.42
C LEU A 60 2.20 12.82 -10.47
N GLN A 61 1.01 12.33 -10.84
CA GLN A 61 0.87 11.28 -11.84
C GLN A 61 0.97 11.86 -13.26
N ASP A 62 1.65 11.12 -14.13
CA ASP A 62 1.85 11.44 -15.54
C ASP A 62 1.46 10.21 -16.38
N GLY A 63 0.30 10.26 -17.02
CA GLY A 63 -0.24 9.15 -17.80
C GLY A 63 -1.74 8.91 -17.63
N ASN A 64 -2.24 7.96 -18.41
CA ASN A 64 -3.64 7.51 -18.42
C ASN A 64 -3.83 6.13 -17.74
N GLY A 65 -2.81 5.65 -17.03
CA GLY A 65 -2.81 4.39 -16.29
C GLY A 65 -2.27 3.20 -17.09
N CYS A 66 -2.14 3.30 -18.41
CA CYS A 66 -1.59 2.20 -19.22
C CYS A 66 -0.13 1.86 -18.86
N GLN A 67 0.65 2.85 -18.42
CA GLN A 67 2.05 2.69 -18.01
C GLN A 67 2.22 1.79 -16.77
N ILE A 68 1.14 1.54 -16.02
CA ILE A 68 1.09 0.62 -14.88
C ILE A 68 0.14 -0.57 -15.14
N GLY A 69 -0.21 -0.84 -16.40
CA GLY A 69 -1.12 -1.92 -16.79
C GLY A 69 -2.59 -1.69 -16.40
N LEU A 70 -2.97 -0.46 -16.05
CA LEU A 70 -4.30 -0.09 -15.59
C LEU A 70 -4.87 1.05 -16.47
N CYS A 71 -4.96 0.82 -17.78
CA CYS A 71 -5.47 1.81 -18.74
C CYS A 71 -6.84 2.39 -18.31
N GLY A 72 -7.02 3.71 -18.46
CA GLY A 72 -8.20 4.42 -17.98
C GLY A 72 -8.38 4.33 -16.46
N TYR A 73 -7.28 4.08 -15.74
CA TYR A 73 -7.20 3.85 -14.30
C TYR A 73 -8.21 2.81 -13.76
N GLY A 74 -8.60 1.85 -14.60
CA GLY A 74 -9.55 0.79 -14.25
C GLY A 74 -11.01 1.20 -14.35
N ASN A 75 -11.29 2.48 -14.61
CA ASN A 75 -12.63 3.07 -14.63
C ASN A 75 -13.02 3.65 -15.99
N ALA A 76 -12.30 3.29 -17.06
CA ALA A 76 -12.49 3.84 -18.41
C ALA A 76 -12.39 5.39 -18.45
N GLU A 77 -11.55 5.97 -17.59
CA GLU A 77 -11.32 7.41 -17.53
C GLU A 77 -10.75 7.95 -18.85
N LEU A 78 -11.18 9.14 -19.28
CA LEU A 78 -10.89 9.71 -20.60
C LEU A 78 -9.69 10.66 -20.63
N GLN A 79 -9.24 11.14 -19.47
CA GLN A 79 -8.14 12.09 -19.37
C GLN A 79 -6.76 11.43 -19.34
N TYR A 80 -5.77 12.20 -19.76
CA TYR A 80 -4.37 11.98 -19.41
C TYR A 80 -4.04 12.83 -18.17
N TYR A 81 -3.64 12.22 -17.06
CA TYR A 81 -3.16 13.01 -15.92
C TYR A 81 -1.78 13.57 -16.24
N SER A 82 -1.56 14.86 -15.96
CA SER A 82 -0.28 15.53 -16.19
C SER A 82 0.08 16.43 -15.00
N PRO A 83 1.35 16.49 -14.58
CA PRO A 83 1.82 17.45 -13.58
C PRO A 83 1.50 18.92 -13.92
N ASN A 84 1.39 19.25 -15.22
CA ASN A 84 1.12 20.61 -15.71
C ASN A 84 -0.34 21.08 -15.49
N ASN A 85 -1.18 20.22 -14.95
CA ASN A 85 -2.57 20.50 -14.62
C ASN A 85 -2.75 20.74 -13.11
N ALA A 86 -1.67 20.70 -12.32
CA ALA A 86 -1.66 21.02 -10.89
C ALA A 86 -0.80 22.26 -10.60
N SER A 87 -1.31 23.20 -9.83
CA SER A 87 -0.56 24.39 -9.40
C SER A 87 -1.11 24.98 -8.10
N ILE A 88 -0.34 25.84 -7.44
CA ILE A 88 -0.81 26.59 -6.27
C ILE A 88 -1.19 28.01 -6.70
N VAL A 89 -2.46 28.39 -6.53
CA VAL A 89 -3.00 29.66 -7.05
C VAL A 89 -3.88 30.36 -6.02
N ASN A 90 -4.10 31.66 -6.22
CA ASN A 90 -5.16 32.38 -5.52
C ASN A 90 -6.53 31.89 -6.01
N VAL A 91 -7.48 31.70 -5.10
CA VAL A 91 -8.83 31.24 -5.44
C VAL A 91 -9.65 32.42 -5.97
N PRO A 92 -10.26 32.33 -7.16
CA PRO A 92 -10.90 33.48 -7.81
C PRO A 92 -12.19 33.96 -7.13
N PHE A 93 -12.83 33.11 -6.32
CA PHE A 93 -14.09 33.39 -5.63
C PHE A 93 -13.93 33.54 -4.11
N GLU A 94 -12.71 33.42 -3.57
CA GLU A 94 -12.45 33.57 -2.14
C GLU A 94 -11.13 34.33 -1.93
N SER A 95 -11.23 35.65 -1.74
CA SER A 95 -10.08 36.54 -1.57
C SER A 95 -9.27 36.16 -0.34
N GLY A 96 -7.93 36.13 -0.48
CA GLY A 96 -7.02 35.75 0.59
C GLY A 96 -6.76 34.25 0.70
N THR A 97 -7.52 33.41 -0.02
CA THR A 97 -7.30 31.96 -0.04
C THR A 97 -6.36 31.56 -1.18
N ARG A 98 -5.36 30.74 -0.84
CA ARG A 98 -4.52 30.03 -1.81
C ARG A 98 -4.81 28.54 -1.69
N ALA A 99 -4.78 27.85 -2.82
CA ALA A 99 -5.18 26.46 -2.88
C ALA A 99 -4.39 25.70 -3.95
N LEU A 100 -4.33 24.38 -3.81
CA LEU A 100 -4.02 23.49 -4.91
C LEU A 100 -5.17 23.56 -5.94
N ALA A 101 -4.86 24.01 -7.14
CA ALA A 101 -5.73 23.93 -8.30
C ALA A 101 -5.40 22.67 -9.11
N ILE A 102 -6.39 21.80 -9.26
CA ILE A 102 -6.40 20.67 -10.20
C ILE A 102 -7.32 21.05 -11.35
N GLN A 103 -6.76 21.26 -12.54
CA GLN A 103 -7.50 21.77 -13.69
C GLN A 103 -7.68 20.70 -14.77
N ALA A 104 -8.93 20.33 -15.05
CA ALA A 104 -9.27 19.57 -16.24
C ALA A 104 -9.34 20.50 -17.46
N ARG A 105 -8.80 20.07 -18.61
CA ARG A 105 -8.75 20.85 -19.86
C ARG A 105 -9.15 19.98 -21.06
N SER A 106 -9.77 20.58 -22.06
CA SER A 106 -9.84 20.02 -23.41
C SER A 106 -8.49 20.20 -24.09
N GLN A 107 -7.62 19.21 -23.95
CA GLN A 107 -6.26 19.22 -24.45
C GLN A 107 -5.87 17.80 -24.85
N THR A 108 -5.37 17.64 -26.08
CA THR A 108 -4.95 16.34 -26.58
C THR A 108 -3.52 16.01 -26.17
N ILE A 109 -3.32 14.86 -25.52
CA ILE A 109 -2.01 14.22 -25.31
C ILE A 109 -2.15 12.75 -25.73
N GLY A 110 -1.41 12.35 -26.76
CA GLY A 110 -1.56 11.02 -27.35
C GLY A 110 -2.99 10.80 -27.87
N SER A 111 -3.65 9.75 -27.41
CA SER A 111 -5.04 9.42 -27.76
C SER A 111 -6.10 10.03 -26.82
N ASN A 112 -5.68 10.62 -25.70
CA ASN A 112 -6.59 11.26 -24.75
C ASN A 112 -6.85 12.71 -25.18
N VAL A 113 -8.11 13.12 -25.22
CA VAL A 113 -8.52 14.48 -25.63
C VAL A 113 -8.78 15.43 -24.45
N PHE A 114 -8.61 14.92 -23.23
CA PHE A 114 -8.64 15.71 -22.00
C PHE A 114 -7.35 15.53 -21.22
N THR A 115 -6.96 16.56 -20.48
CA THR A 115 -5.94 16.47 -19.44
C THR A 115 -6.50 16.87 -18.09
N SER A 116 -5.93 16.36 -17.01
CA SER A 116 -6.24 16.76 -15.62
C SER A 116 -5.04 16.45 -14.71
N ALA A 117 -5.18 16.52 -13.38
CA ALA A 117 -4.16 16.07 -12.44
C ALA A 117 -4.69 15.04 -11.43
N ARG A 118 -3.77 14.16 -11.02
CA ARG A 118 -3.90 13.20 -9.91
C ARG A 118 -2.63 13.26 -9.10
N LEU A 119 -2.78 13.38 -7.78
CA LEU A 119 -1.70 13.43 -6.83
C LEU A 119 -1.93 12.41 -5.72
N ASP A 120 -0.85 11.85 -5.18
CA ASP A 120 -0.90 10.98 -4.00
C ASP A 120 0.29 11.19 -3.05
N THR A 121 0.17 10.70 -1.82
CA THR A 121 1.26 10.74 -0.82
C THR A 121 1.96 9.39 -0.62
N LYS A 122 1.88 8.47 -1.59
CA LYS A 122 2.49 7.14 -1.47
C LYS A 122 3.98 7.26 -1.15
N ASN A 123 4.44 6.50 -0.15
CA ASN A 123 5.81 6.53 0.41
C ASN A 123 6.26 7.89 0.99
N LYS A 124 5.34 8.82 1.24
CA LYS A 124 5.65 10.17 1.76
C LYS A 124 4.85 10.54 3.00
N VAL A 125 3.54 10.34 3.00
CA VAL A 125 2.67 10.58 4.15
C VAL A 125 1.72 9.40 4.28
N GLN A 126 1.74 8.76 5.45
CA GLN A 126 0.87 7.64 5.79
C GLN A 126 0.07 8.00 7.04
N VAL A 127 -1.25 7.83 6.98
CA VAL A 127 -2.19 8.13 8.05
C VAL A 127 -2.81 6.83 8.54
N GLN A 128 -2.87 6.64 9.85
CA GLN A 128 -3.60 5.54 10.47
C GLN A 128 -4.48 6.10 11.58
N TYR A 129 -5.80 5.93 11.45
CA TYR A 129 -6.80 6.45 12.37
C TYR A 129 -6.79 7.98 12.54
N GLY A 130 -7.66 8.48 13.40
CA GLY A 130 -7.81 9.91 13.69
C GLY A 130 -8.99 10.53 12.95
N MET A 131 -8.95 11.85 12.79
CA MET A 131 -9.89 12.60 11.96
C MET A 131 -9.14 13.26 10.81
N ILE A 132 -9.56 12.99 9.59
CA ILE A 132 -9.03 13.60 8.37
C ILE A 132 -10.06 14.60 7.86
N GLU A 133 -9.61 15.82 7.57
CA GLU A 133 -10.43 16.92 7.07
C GLU A 133 -9.87 17.43 5.74
N VAL A 134 -10.72 17.52 4.71
CA VAL A 134 -10.37 18.07 3.40
C VAL A 134 -11.33 19.21 3.08
N ARG A 135 -10.82 20.43 2.93
CA ARG A 135 -11.62 21.58 2.46
C ARG A 135 -11.36 21.80 0.98
N MET A 136 -12.39 21.65 0.17
CA MET A 136 -12.26 21.77 -1.27
C MET A 136 -13.51 22.31 -1.96
N ALA A 137 -13.31 22.86 -3.15
CA ALA A 137 -14.34 23.36 -4.04
C ALA A 137 -14.22 22.65 -5.39
N ALA A 138 -15.34 22.12 -5.89
CA ALA A 138 -15.41 21.54 -7.22
C ALA A 138 -15.98 22.55 -8.22
N PRO A 139 -15.60 22.50 -9.51
CA PRO A 139 -16.23 23.34 -10.53
C PRO A 139 -17.67 22.90 -10.80
N ASN A 140 -18.37 23.54 -11.74
CA ASN A 140 -19.58 22.96 -12.30
C ASN A 140 -19.23 21.63 -12.98
N LEU A 141 -19.73 20.53 -12.44
CA LEU A 141 -19.34 19.19 -12.85
C LEU A 141 -19.94 18.77 -14.19
N GLY A 142 -21.09 19.35 -14.57
CA GLY A 142 -21.87 18.93 -15.74
C GLY A 142 -21.96 17.40 -15.85
N THR A 143 -21.95 16.90 -17.08
CA THR A 143 -21.63 15.50 -17.34
C THR A 143 -20.14 15.37 -17.59
N GLY A 144 -19.47 14.54 -16.79
CA GLY A 144 -18.13 14.04 -17.06
C GLY A 144 -17.05 14.44 -16.05
N LEU A 145 -17.17 15.53 -15.27
CA LEU A 145 -16.15 15.78 -14.23
C LEU A 145 -16.42 14.97 -12.97
N TRP A 146 -15.38 14.31 -12.48
CA TRP A 146 -15.40 13.45 -11.29
C TRP A 146 -14.25 13.83 -10.35
N PRO A 147 -14.45 14.80 -9.43
CA PRO A 147 -13.50 15.12 -8.39
C PRO A 147 -13.55 14.08 -7.27
N ALA A 148 -12.39 13.75 -6.70
CA ALA A 148 -12.27 12.82 -5.58
C ALA A 148 -11.20 13.25 -4.58
N ALA A 149 -11.49 13.05 -3.30
CA ALA A 149 -10.54 13.04 -2.20
C ALA A 149 -10.67 11.69 -1.48
N TRP A 150 -9.60 10.90 -1.50
CA TRP A 150 -9.66 9.48 -1.16
C TRP A 150 -8.32 8.97 -0.67
N MET A 151 -8.27 7.70 -0.29
CA MET A 151 -7.12 7.07 0.32
C MET A 151 -6.96 5.63 -0.17
N LEU A 152 -5.72 5.18 -0.27
CA LEU A 152 -5.38 3.78 -0.53
C LEU A 152 -4.46 3.25 0.56
N GLY A 153 -4.63 1.99 0.95
CA GLY A 153 -3.77 1.39 1.97
C GLY A 153 -2.34 1.22 1.47
N VAL A 154 -1.39 1.30 2.41
CA VAL A 154 0.05 1.20 2.10
C VAL A 154 0.50 -0.23 1.78
N SER A 155 -0.39 -1.22 1.92
CA SER A 155 -0.08 -2.60 1.61
C SER A 155 0.28 -2.76 0.12
N PRO A 156 1.37 -3.47 -0.21
CA PRO A 156 1.74 -3.78 -1.59
C PRO A 156 0.81 -4.81 -2.24
N GLN A 157 -0.11 -5.43 -1.49
CA GLN A 157 -1.09 -6.36 -2.05
C GLN A 157 -1.96 -5.67 -3.09
N THR A 158 -2.31 -6.40 -4.14
CA THR A 158 -3.18 -5.90 -5.21
C THR A 158 -4.53 -5.46 -4.65
N TRP A 159 -5.02 -4.33 -5.14
CA TRP A 159 -6.39 -3.88 -4.90
C TRP A 159 -7.39 -4.99 -5.24
N PRO A 160 -8.45 -5.20 -4.43
CA PRO A 160 -8.91 -4.37 -3.30
C PRO A 160 -8.36 -4.82 -1.93
N ARG A 161 -7.32 -5.66 -1.88
CA ARG A 161 -6.77 -6.17 -0.60
C ARG A 161 -6.01 -5.12 0.20
N ASN A 162 -5.40 -4.15 -0.47
CA ASN A 162 -4.79 -3.00 0.19
C ASN A 162 -5.84 -2.04 0.79
N GLY A 163 -7.10 -2.11 0.35
CA GLY A 163 -8.18 -1.27 0.85
C GLY A 163 -8.18 0.13 0.23
N GLU A 164 -9.38 0.67 0.08
CA GLU A 164 -9.67 1.99 -0.47
C GLU A 164 -10.73 2.69 0.39
N ILE A 165 -10.53 3.98 0.66
CA ILE A 165 -11.43 4.81 1.44
C ILE A 165 -11.67 6.10 0.65
N ASP A 166 -12.89 6.27 0.15
CA ASP A 166 -13.32 7.44 -0.58
C ASP A 166 -14.01 8.39 0.39
N ILE A 167 -13.28 9.41 0.84
CA ILE A 167 -13.80 10.43 1.77
C ILE A 167 -14.90 11.24 1.06
N MET A 168 -14.67 11.55 -0.21
CA MET A 168 -15.58 12.33 -1.02
C MET A 168 -15.39 12.02 -2.51
N GLU A 169 -16.49 11.71 -3.19
CA GLU A 169 -16.59 11.69 -4.65
C GLU A 169 -17.83 12.45 -5.13
N ALA A 170 -17.73 13.12 -6.27
CA ALA A 170 -18.85 13.79 -6.93
C ALA A 170 -18.85 13.52 -8.44
N GLY A 171 -19.90 13.93 -9.15
CA GLY A 171 -20.00 13.70 -10.61
C GLY A 171 -20.73 12.41 -11.01
N HIS A 172 -21.24 11.67 -10.03
CA HIS A 172 -22.03 10.44 -10.18
C HIS A 172 -23.02 10.51 -11.33
N LYS A 173 -23.17 9.42 -12.08
CA LYS A 173 -24.16 9.24 -13.16
C LYS A 173 -25.62 9.38 -12.70
N ALA A 174 -26.53 9.59 -13.65
CA ALA A 174 -27.92 9.97 -13.38
C ALA A 174 -28.69 8.93 -12.58
N SER A 175 -28.46 7.65 -12.86
CA SER A 175 -29.08 6.53 -12.13
C SER A 175 -28.76 6.57 -10.63
N GLU A 176 -27.55 6.95 -10.25
CA GLU A 176 -27.10 6.93 -8.87
C GLU A 176 -27.67 8.13 -8.12
N ARG A 177 -27.66 9.31 -8.76
CA ARG A 177 -28.27 10.53 -8.21
C ARG A 177 -29.77 10.38 -7.95
N ALA A 178 -30.45 9.54 -8.73
CA ALA A 178 -31.88 9.27 -8.56
C ALA A 178 -32.20 8.64 -7.19
N HIS A 179 -31.28 7.88 -6.59
CA HIS A 179 -31.48 7.33 -5.23
C HIS A 179 -31.59 8.40 -4.15
N GLY A 180 -30.95 9.56 -4.36
CA GLY A 180 -31.00 10.71 -3.46
C GLY A 180 -31.95 11.81 -3.91
N ASN A 181 -32.70 11.64 -5.01
CA ASN A 181 -33.46 12.70 -5.68
C ASN A 181 -32.62 13.96 -5.99
N ALA A 182 -31.33 13.80 -6.28
CA ALA A 182 -30.45 14.93 -6.52
C ALA A 182 -30.69 15.52 -7.92
N PRO A 183 -30.93 16.85 -8.04
CA PRO A 183 -31.31 17.47 -9.32
C PRO A 183 -30.16 17.54 -10.33
N SER A 184 -28.90 17.47 -9.90
CA SER A 184 -27.73 17.43 -10.79
C SER A 184 -26.50 16.85 -10.10
N SER A 185 -25.42 16.62 -10.85
CA SER A 185 -24.11 16.20 -10.33
C SER A 185 -23.53 17.17 -9.29
N ASN A 186 -23.92 18.44 -9.32
CA ASN A 186 -23.49 19.44 -8.34
C ASN A 186 -24.25 19.37 -7.00
N HIS A 187 -25.22 18.48 -6.86
CA HIS A 187 -26.06 18.30 -5.65
C HIS A 187 -25.96 16.88 -5.10
N PHE A 188 -24.90 16.14 -5.44
CA PHE A 188 -24.72 14.78 -4.97
C PHE A 188 -23.26 14.50 -4.72
N VAL A 189 -22.94 14.18 -3.47
CA VAL A 189 -21.61 13.75 -3.04
C VAL A 189 -21.74 12.42 -2.34
N GLY A 190 -20.90 11.46 -2.70
CA GLY A 190 -20.85 10.11 -2.14
C GLY A 190 -19.54 9.87 -1.38
N SER A 191 -19.56 8.85 -0.54
CA SER A 191 -18.38 8.32 0.15
C SER A 191 -18.44 6.80 0.13
N ASN A 192 -17.30 6.13 0.18
CA ASN A 192 -17.25 4.69 -0.03
C ASN A 192 -16.04 4.07 0.68
N VAL A 193 -16.14 2.77 0.96
CA VAL A 193 -15.05 1.95 1.44
C VAL A 193 -15.05 0.68 0.60
N ILE A 194 -13.90 0.37 -0.02
CA ILE A 194 -13.74 -0.82 -0.84
C ILE A 194 -12.65 -1.70 -0.25
N THR A 195 -13.00 -2.95 0.03
CA THR A 195 -12.07 -3.95 0.54
C THR A 195 -12.29 -5.29 -0.15
N TRP A 196 -11.27 -6.14 -0.14
CA TRP A 196 -11.44 -7.53 -0.55
C TRP A 196 -12.32 -8.28 0.45
N GLN A 197 -13.34 -8.99 -0.06
CA GLN A 197 -14.16 -9.90 0.73
C GLN A 197 -14.42 -11.17 -0.07
N GLN A 198 -14.25 -12.34 0.54
CA GLN A 198 -14.50 -13.62 -0.13
C GLN A 198 -15.95 -13.71 -0.67
N ALA A 199 -16.92 -13.15 0.06
CA ALA A 199 -18.32 -13.15 -0.35
C ALA A 199 -18.59 -12.29 -1.60
N ALA A 200 -17.70 -11.35 -1.94
CA ALA A 200 -17.80 -10.53 -3.12
C ALA A 200 -17.16 -11.17 -4.37
N CYS A 201 -16.44 -12.30 -4.22
CA CYS A 201 -15.88 -13.07 -5.32
C CYS A 201 -17.00 -13.79 -6.10
N VAL A 202 -17.63 -13.10 -7.05
CA VAL A 202 -18.72 -13.64 -7.89
C VAL A 202 -18.41 -13.37 -9.37
N PRO A 203 -19.02 -14.11 -10.32
CA PRO A 203 -18.87 -13.81 -11.74
C PRO A 203 -19.22 -12.35 -12.05
N GLY A 204 -18.32 -11.62 -12.73
CA GLY A 204 -18.42 -10.18 -12.98
C GLY A 204 -17.84 -9.28 -11.89
N ASN A 205 -17.34 -9.85 -10.79
CA ASN A 205 -16.56 -9.16 -9.76
C ASN A 205 -15.36 -10.02 -9.33
N GLU A 206 -14.50 -10.36 -10.30
CA GLU A 206 -13.35 -11.24 -10.12
C GLU A 206 -12.29 -10.64 -9.18
N SER A 207 -12.29 -9.32 -9.00
CA SER A 207 -11.45 -8.62 -8.01
C SER A 207 -11.89 -8.90 -6.57
N CYS A 208 -13.13 -9.39 -6.39
CA CYS A 208 -13.79 -9.55 -5.10
C CYS A 208 -13.89 -8.24 -4.30
N ALA A 209 -14.04 -7.11 -5.00
CA ALA A 209 -14.23 -5.81 -4.38
C ALA A 209 -15.60 -5.73 -3.72
N ALA A 210 -15.62 -5.63 -2.39
CA ALA A 210 -16.81 -5.31 -1.63
C ALA A 210 -16.84 -3.81 -1.35
N SER A 211 -17.82 -3.15 -1.97
CA SER A 211 -18.09 -1.72 -1.79
C SER A 211 -19.16 -1.51 -0.73
N THR A 212 -18.98 -0.51 0.15
CA THR A 212 -20.04 -0.09 1.09
C THR A 212 -21.07 0.83 0.43
N ALA A 213 -20.82 1.32 -0.80
CA ALA A 213 -21.75 2.17 -1.54
C ALA A 213 -23.08 1.49 -1.88
N TRP A 214 -23.18 0.16 -1.81
CA TRP A 214 -24.43 -0.57 -1.97
C TRP A 214 -25.41 -0.36 -0.79
N GLN A 215 -24.98 0.24 0.32
CA GLN A 215 -25.85 0.56 1.45
C GLN A 215 -26.69 1.81 1.17
N THR A 216 -27.94 1.84 1.63
CA THR A 216 -29.01 2.72 1.10
C THR A 216 -28.89 4.21 1.46
N LYS A 217 -27.77 4.69 1.98
CA LYS A 217 -27.48 6.13 2.15
C LYS A 217 -26.00 6.30 2.47
N ASN A 218 -25.18 6.56 1.47
CA ASN A 218 -23.76 6.91 1.60
C ASN A 218 -23.46 8.31 1.03
N TRP A 219 -24.50 9.13 0.83
CA TRP A 219 -24.47 10.39 0.11
C TRP A 219 -25.02 11.58 0.90
N TYR A 220 -24.52 12.76 0.56
CA TYR A 220 -25.06 14.06 0.95
C TYR A 220 -25.70 14.77 -0.26
N VAL A 221 -26.97 15.18 -0.12
CA VAL A 221 -27.73 15.93 -1.13
C VAL A 221 -28.12 17.29 -0.57
N PRO A 222 -27.35 18.35 -0.87
CA PRO A 222 -27.66 19.70 -0.42
C PRO A 222 -28.83 20.31 -1.19
N GLN A 223 -29.47 21.29 -0.57
CA GLN A 223 -30.51 22.10 -1.24
C GLN A 223 -29.94 23.01 -2.33
N ASN A 224 -28.72 23.54 -2.10
CA ASN A 224 -28.03 24.42 -3.03
C ASN A 224 -26.83 23.71 -3.67
N SER A 225 -26.53 24.08 -4.91
CA SER A 225 -25.36 23.59 -5.65
C SER A 225 -24.07 23.74 -4.84
N LEU A 226 -23.21 22.72 -4.91
CA LEU A 226 -21.85 22.73 -4.34
C LEU A 226 -20.81 23.32 -5.30
N ALA A 227 -21.19 23.58 -6.56
CA ALA A 227 -20.26 24.10 -7.56
C ALA A 227 -19.70 25.47 -7.17
N ASN A 228 -18.39 25.64 -7.37
CA ASN A 228 -17.63 26.89 -7.20
C ASN A 228 -17.69 27.50 -5.79
N ARG A 229 -17.81 26.67 -4.75
CA ARG A 229 -17.66 27.10 -3.35
C ARG A 229 -16.99 26.02 -2.52
N PHE A 230 -16.34 26.43 -1.44
CA PHE A 230 -15.70 25.50 -0.53
C PHE A 230 -16.71 24.75 0.35
N VAL A 231 -16.43 23.46 0.51
CA VAL A 231 -17.13 22.52 1.38
C VAL A 231 -16.04 21.71 2.10
N THR A 232 -16.30 21.33 3.35
CA THR A 232 -15.36 20.53 4.14
C THR A 232 -15.88 19.11 4.27
N TYR A 233 -15.03 18.12 3.99
CA TYR A 233 -15.34 16.70 4.12
C TYR A 233 -14.49 16.12 5.24
N ARG A 234 -15.12 15.40 6.16
CA ARG A 234 -14.43 14.77 7.29
C ARG A 234 -14.61 13.27 7.30
N PHE A 235 -13.53 12.58 7.62
CA PHE A 235 -13.48 11.16 7.86
C PHE A 235 -12.94 10.88 9.26
N TYR A 236 -13.73 10.20 10.08
CA TYR A 236 -13.42 9.80 11.44
C TYR A 236 -13.17 8.30 11.46
N TRP A 237 -12.04 7.88 12.01
CA TRP A 237 -11.59 6.50 11.85
C TRP A 237 -10.81 6.03 13.06
N ASP A 238 -11.19 4.86 13.58
CA ASP A 238 -10.39 4.10 14.53
C ASP A 238 -10.33 2.61 14.15
N GLU A 239 -9.79 1.76 15.02
CA GLU A 239 -9.64 0.33 14.77
C GLU A 239 -10.96 -0.44 14.61
N SER A 240 -12.09 0.17 14.98
CA SER A 240 -13.40 -0.48 15.09
C SER A 240 -14.49 0.16 14.24
N GLN A 241 -14.44 1.48 14.03
CA GLN A 241 -15.51 2.23 13.38
C GLN A 241 -14.99 3.35 12.47
N MET A 242 -15.85 3.73 11.53
CA MET A 242 -15.62 4.76 10.52
C MET A 242 -16.87 5.64 10.38
N ARG A 243 -16.70 6.96 10.26
CA ARG A 243 -17.80 7.90 10.00
C ARG A 243 -17.38 8.92 8.95
N PHE A 244 -18.25 9.15 7.98
CA PHE A 244 -18.04 10.10 6.88
C PHE A 244 -19.06 11.23 6.99
N THR A 245 -18.58 12.47 6.84
CA THR A 245 -19.45 13.64 6.88
C THR A 245 -19.08 14.72 5.88
N THR A 246 -20.09 15.50 5.52
CA THR A 246 -19.95 16.77 4.82
C THR A 246 -20.32 17.91 5.77
N VAL A 247 -19.41 18.85 5.97
CA VAL A 247 -19.67 20.12 6.65
C VAL A 247 -19.99 21.17 5.60
N ASP A 248 -21.27 21.56 5.55
CA ASP A 248 -21.81 22.53 4.59
C ASP A 248 -22.46 23.68 5.35
N ASN A 249 -22.03 24.92 5.07
CA ASN A 249 -22.47 26.13 5.78
C ASN A 249 -22.38 26.02 7.32
N GLY A 250 -21.33 25.38 7.82
CA GLY A 250 -21.08 25.19 9.25
C GLY A 250 -21.90 24.07 9.91
N VAL A 251 -22.74 23.34 9.15
CA VAL A 251 -23.50 22.20 9.66
C VAL A 251 -22.87 20.91 9.17
N GLU A 252 -22.62 19.98 10.10
CA GLU A 252 -22.05 18.67 9.78
C GLU A 252 -23.15 17.64 9.50
N HIS A 253 -23.10 17.01 8.33
CA HIS A 253 -24.07 16.04 7.85
C HIS A 253 -23.42 14.67 7.69
N ASN A 254 -23.98 13.63 8.32
CA ASN A 254 -23.54 12.26 8.12
C ASN A 254 -23.89 11.78 6.71
N MET A 255 -22.94 11.15 6.05
CA MET A 255 -23.15 10.53 4.74
C MET A 255 -23.72 9.12 4.86
N TYR A 256 -23.51 8.46 6.00
CA TYR A 256 -24.13 7.17 6.36
C TYR A 256 -25.16 7.32 7.49
N ASN A 257 -26.15 6.42 7.51
CA ASN A 257 -27.17 6.37 8.59
C ASN A 257 -26.56 6.08 9.98
N ALA A 258 -25.46 5.33 10.01
CA ALA A 258 -24.71 5.00 11.21
C ALA A 258 -23.22 4.85 10.84
N PRO A 259 -22.30 4.92 11.81
CA PRO A 259 -20.90 4.57 11.58
C PRO A 259 -20.75 3.17 10.97
N LEU A 260 -19.82 3.05 10.03
CA LEU A 260 -19.46 1.78 9.42
C LEU A 260 -18.49 1.01 10.34
N PRO A 261 -18.63 -0.32 10.46
CA PRO A 261 -17.64 -1.12 11.16
C PRO A 261 -16.37 -1.27 10.34
N VAL A 262 -15.22 -1.35 11.01
CA VAL A 262 -13.98 -1.84 10.42
C VAL A 262 -14.08 -3.36 10.28
N ASN A 263 -14.35 -3.81 9.05
CA ASN A 263 -14.65 -5.22 8.72
C ASN A 263 -13.53 -5.90 7.90
N SER A 264 -12.38 -5.27 7.78
CA SER A 264 -11.22 -5.77 7.06
C SER A 264 -9.95 -5.33 7.76
N SER A 265 -8.97 -6.22 7.82
CA SER A 265 -7.64 -5.90 8.34
C SER A 265 -6.90 -4.86 7.49
N ALA A 266 -7.29 -4.68 6.23
CA ALA A 266 -6.77 -3.60 5.39
C ALA A 266 -7.05 -2.23 6.03
N LEU A 267 -8.25 -2.05 6.58
CA LEU A 267 -8.72 -0.83 7.26
C LEU A 267 -8.15 -0.66 8.68
N GLN A 268 -7.26 -1.57 9.10
CA GLN A 268 -6.50 -1.44 10.33
C GLN A 268 -5.03 -1.06 10.06
N ALA A 269 -4.62 -1.00 8.79
CA ALA A 269 -3.29 -0.58 8.38
C ALA A 269 -3.26 0.92 8.01
N PRO A 270 -2.07 1.55 7.89
CA PRO A 270 -1.96 2.91 7.38
C PRO A 270 -2.39 3.06 5.92
N PHE A 271 -2.85 4.26 5.56
CA PHE A 271 -3.27 4.66 4.21
C PHE A 271 -2.51 5.92 3.77
N TYR A 272 -2.34 6.10 2.47
CA TYR A 272 -1.85 7.34 1.87
C TYR A 272 -2.99 8.10 1.18
N LEU A 273 -2.85 9.41 1.07
CA LEU A 273 -3.88 10.32 0.55
C LEU A 273 -3.81 10.42 -0.98
N LEU A 274 -4.94 10.63 -1.62
CA LEU A 274 -5.08 10.89 -3.06
C LEU A 274 -6.05 12.03 -3.32
N LEU A 275 -5.72 12.86 -4.31
CA LEU A 275 -6.55 13.95 -4.82
C LEU A 275 -6.53 13.91 -6.35
N ASN A 276 -7.69 13.91 -7.00
CA ASN A 276 -7.77 14.01 -8.46
C ASN A 276 -9.10 14.60 -8.92
N MET A 277 -9.13 14.96 -10.20
CA MET A 277 -10.37 15.22 -10.94
C MET A 277 -10.34 14.44 -12.25
N ALA A 278 -11.02 13.30 -12.29
CA ALA A 278 -11.19 12.51 -13.50
C ALA A 278 -12.15 13.18 -14.50
N VAL A 279 -12.10 12.74 -15.76
CA VAL A 279 -13.01 13.14 -16.83
C VAL A 279 -13.60 11.89 -17.49
N GLY A 280 -14.92 11.76 -17.49
CA GLY A 280 -15.65 10.61 -18.02
C GLY A 280 -15.50 9.36 -17.15
N GLY A 281 -15.63 8.20 -17.80
CA GLY A 281 -15.49 6.89 -17.17
C GLY A 281 -16.79 6.34 -16.58
N ASN A 282 -16.71 5.12 -16.09
CA ASN A 282 -17.83 4.28 -15.63
C ASN A 282 -18.66 4.91 -14.50
N PHE A 283 -18.07 5.85 -13.76
CA PHE A 283 -18.71 6.56 -12.66
C PHE A 283 -19.68 7.67 -13.13
N THR A 284 -19.46 8.20 -14.34
CA THR A 284 -20.20 9.32 -14.92
C THR A 284 -21.10 8.86 -16.09
N ASP A 285 -21.97 9.75 -16.59
CA ASP A 285 -22.75 9.49 -17.82
C ASP A 285 -21.93 9.68 -19.13
N ALA A 286 -20.60 9.87 -19.06
CA ALA A 286 -19.72 10.08 -20.22
C ALA A 286 -18.70 8.94 -20.39
N ALA A 287 -19.06 7.95 -21.22
CA ALA A 287 -18.20 6.85 -21.64
C ALA A 287 -17.26 7.21 -22.81
N ASN A 288 -17.52 8.31 -23.52
CA ASN A 288 -16.67 8.81 -24.59
C ASN A 288 -16.62 10.36 -24.60
N PRO A 289 -15.63 10.96 -25.29
CA PRO A 289 -15.41 12.41 -25.20
C PRO A 289 -16.58 13.28 -25.66
N GLY A 290 -17.37 12.82 -26.65
CA GLY A 290 -18.51 13.58 -27.17
C GLY A 290 -19.67 13.70 -26.17
N GLN A 291 -19.64 12.95 -25.06
CA GLN A 291 -20.66 12.98 -24.01
C GLN A 291 -20.30 13.91 -22.85
N VAL A 292 -19.07 14.44 -22.81
CA VAL A 292 -18.65 15.38 -21.77
C VAL A 292 -19.28 16.74 -22.05
N THR A 293 -20.15 17.20 -21.15
CA THR A 293 -20.83 18.50 -21.21
C THR A 293 -20.37 19.47 -20.13
N ALA A 294 -19.51 19.01 -19.22
CA ALA A 294 -18.90 19.85 -18.21
C ALA A 294 -18.16 21.04 -18.83
N PRO A 295 -18.31 22.27 -18.30
CA PRO A 295 -17.55 23.42 -18.77
C PRO A 295 -16.04 23.21 -18.54
N LEU A 296 -15.25 23.34 -19.61
CA LEU A 296 -13.79 23.23 -19.56
C LEU A 296 -13.11 24.54 -20.02
N PRO A 297 -12.00 24.97 -19.40
CA PRO A 297 -11.33 24.31 -18.28
C PRO A 297 -12.15 24.37 -16.98
N GLY A 298 -12.22 23.24 -16.28
CA GLY A 298 -12.83 23.13 -14.95
C GLY A 298 -11.73 23.00 -13.91
N THR A 299 -11.83 23.71 -12.79
CA THR A 299 -10.79 23.69 -11.74
C THR A 299 -11.39 23.26 -10.40
N MET A 300 -10.85 22.18 -9.84
CA MET A 300 -11.03 21.81 -8.44
C MET A 300 -9.98 22.53 -7.60
N TYR A 301 -10.40 23.16 -6.51
CA TYR A 301 -9.51 23.83 -5.54
C TYR A 301 -9.51 23.04 -4.23
N VAL A 302 -8.33 22.73 -3.70
CA VAL A 302 -8.16 22.16 -2.35
C VAL A 302 -7.42 23.19 -1.50
N ASP A 303 -8.11 23.73 -0.52
CA ASP A 303 -7.57 24.73 0.41
C ASP A 303 -6.62 24.07 1.41
N TYR A 304 -7.06 22.97 2.03
CA TYR A 304 -6.20 22.19 2.89
C TYR A 304 -6.59 20.72 2.98
N VAL A 305 -5.62 19.92 3.41
CA VAL A 305 -5.83 18.60 4.01
C VAL A 305 -5.24 18.62 5.41
N ARG A 306 -5.99 18.21 6.42
CA ARG A 306 -5.56 18.18 7.82
C ARG A 306 -5.87 16.83 8.45
N VAL A 307 -4.97 16.38 9.31
CA VAL A 307 -5.09 15.13 10.06
C VAL A 307 -4.95 15.45 11.54
N TYR A 308 -5.94 15.05 12.32
CA TYR A 308 -6.02 15.30 13.75
C TYR A 308 -6.07 13.98 14.52
N GLN A 309 -5.63 14.04 15.78
CA GLN A 309 -6.01 13.00 16.73
C GLN A 309 -7.51 13.00 16.96
N MET A 310 -8.05 11.83 17.24
CA MET A 310 -9.43 11.58 17.60
C MET A 310 -9.46 10.65 18.80
N ASP A 311 -9.96 11.12 19.95
CA ASP A 311 -9.98 10.37 21.20
C ASP A 311 -8.61 9.81 21.62
N GLY A 312 -7.56 10.60 21.38
CA GLY A 312 -6.16 10.20 21.62
C GLY A 312 -5.58 9.19 20.62
N LYS A 313 -6.37 8.76 19.63
CA LYS A 313 -5.94 7.91 18.52
C LYS A 313 -5.54 8.75 17.31
N GLY A 314 -4.82 8.14 16.38
CA GLY A 314 -4.34 8.77 15.16
C GLY A 314 -2.82 8.85 15.12
N GLN A 315 -2.25 8.44 14.00
CA GLN A 315 -0.82 8.50 13.74
C GLN A 315 -0.58 8.95 12.30
N VAL A 316 0.44 9.81 12.13
CA VAL A 316 1.02 10.12 10.82
C VAL A 316 2.47 9.69 10.80
N LYS A 317 2.85 8.97 9.75
CA LYS A 317 4.24 8.60 9.47
C LYS A 317 4.69 9.27 8.19
N LEU A 318 5.89 9.86 8.23
CA LEU A 318 6.46 10.60 7.10
C LEU A 318 7.64 9.82 6.49
N GLY A 319 7.75 9.88 5.16
CA GLY A 319 8.76 9.20 4.37
C GLY A 319 8.48 7.71 4.17
N ASP A 320 9.43 7.03 3.53
CA ASP A 320 9.39 5.58 3.35
C ASP A 320 9.53 4.88 4.71
N GLN A 321 8.57 4.00 5.00
CA GLN A 321 8.53 3.24 6.24
C GLN A 321 9.23 1.88 6.13
N THR A 322 9.75 1.55 4.94
CA THR A 322 10.42 0.28 4.63
C THR A 322 11.86 0.30 5.14
N VAL A 323 12.04 0.25 6.46
CA VAL A 323 13.36 0.24 7.10
C VAL A 323 14.01 -1.15 7.04
N PRO A 324 15.34 -1.26 6.88
CA PRO A 324 16.05 -2.53 6.91
C PRO A 324 15.77 -3.33 8.19
N GLU A 325 15.42 -4.61 8.04
CA GLU A 325 15.36 -5.53 9.15
C GLU A 325 16.72 -5.66 9.83
N VAL A 326 16.73 -5.69 11.15
CA VAL A 326 17.96 -5.89 11.92
C VAL A 326 18.58 -7.23 11.54
N ALA A 327 19.91 -7.27 11.42
CA ALA A 327 20.66 -8.51 11.24
C ALA A 327 20.38 -9.48 12.40
N GLY A 328 20.20 -10.76 12.10
CA GLY A 328 19.79 -11.79 13.04
C GLY A 328 18.87 -12.79 12.35
N LYS A 329 17.75 -13.11 13.01
CA LYS A 329 16.72 -13.97 12.45
C LYS A 329 15.41 -13.20 12.22
N PHE A 330 14.87 -13.30 11.03
CA PHE A 330 13.54 -12.79 10.68
C PHE A 330 12.59 -13.96 10.42
N GLY A 331 11.58 -14.10 11.26
CA GLY A 331 10.60 -15.18 11.18
C GLY A 331 9.52 -14.87 10.14
N VAL A 332 9.37 -15.71 9.13
CA VAL A 332 8.30 -15.59 8.12
C VAL A 332 7.08 -16.38 8.57
N PHE A 333 7.31 -17.59 9.09
CA PHE A 333 6.28 -18.45 9.67
C PHE A 333 6.96 -19.40 10.67
N THR A 334 6.90 -19.05 11.96
CA THR A 334 7.49 -19.83 13.04
C THR A 334 6.79 -19.53 14.37
N ASP A 335 6.63 -20.56 15.18
CA ASP A 335 6.01 -20.49 16.50
C ASP A 335 7.05 -20.35 17.61
N THR A 336 8.09 -21.20 17.61
CA THR A 336 9.01 -21.33 18.74
C THR A 336 10.44 -20.92 18.44
N THR A 337 10.84 -20.80 17.16
CA THR A 337 12.16 -20.27 16.82
C THR A 337 12.29 -18.83 17.30
N ALA A 338 13.30 -18.59 18.14
CA ALA A 338 13.64 -17.24 18.60
C ALA A 338 14.09 -16.38 17.43
N VAL A 339 13.41 -15.25 17.23
CA VAL A 339 13.63 -14.32 16.11
C VAL A 339 13.67 -12.87 16.60
N ASN A 340 14.40 -12.03 15.88
CA ASN A 340 14.51 -10.60 16.18
C ASN A 340 13.23 -9.86 15.81
N ASN A 341 12.59 -10.28 14.72
CA ASN A 341 11.31 -9.76 14.25
C ASN A 341 10.58 -10.85 13.45
N LYS A 342 9.26 -10.74 13.31
CA LYS A 342 8.49 -11.74 12.54
C LYS A 342 7.24 -11.20 11.88
N LEU A 343 6.83 -11.91 10.84
CA LEU A 343 5.48 -11.84 10.30
C LEU A 343 4.54 -12.67 11.16
N VAL A 344 3.28 -12.24 11.22
CA VAL A 344 2.18 -12.91 11.89
C VAL A 344 1.04 -13.04 10.89
N ALA A 345 0.71 -14.27 10.54
CA ALA A 345 -0.35 -14.56 9.58
C ALA A 345 -1.69 -13.96 10.04
N GLY A 346 -2.41 -13.31 9.13
CA GLY A 346 -3.65 -12.58 9.41
C GLY A 346 -3.46 -11.17 10.00
N THR A 347 -2.24 -10.81 10.43
CA THR A 347 -1.93 -9.49 11.00
C THR A 347 -0.96 -8.71 10.11
N SER A 348 0.25 -9.22 9.90
CA SER A 348 1.32 -8.57 9.11
C SER A 348 1.69 -9.35 7.84
N SER A 349 1.14 -10.55 7.66
CA SER A 349 1.21 -11.31 6.43
C SER A 349 -0.08 -12.08 6.15
N ASP A 350 -0.24 -12.52 4.91
CA ASP A 350 -1.31 -13.43 4.50
C ASP A 350 -0.72 -14.66 3.82
N ILE A 351 -1.35 -15.81 4.03
CA ILE A 351 -0.98 -17.08 3.42
C ILE A 351 -1.99 -17.37 2.31
N PHE A 352 -1.49 -17.53 1.09
CA PHE A 352 -2.31 -17.76 -0.09
C PHE A 352 -2.13 -19.18 -0.62
N LEU A 353 -3.25 -19.80 -0.94
CA LEU A 353 -3.32 -20.96 -1.81
C LEU A 353 -3.79 -20.49 -3.19
N TRP A 354 -2.94 -20.63 -4.21
CA TRP A 354 -3.22 -20.06 -5.53
C TRP A 354 -4.02 -20.97 -6.45
N ASN A 355 -4.03 -22.28 -6.20
CA ASN A 355 -4.83 -23.24 -6.96
C ASN A 355 -5.71 -24.09 -6.05
N SER A 356 -6.86 -23.55 -5.68
CA SER A 356 -7.86 -24.26 -4.87
C SER A 356 -8.61 -25.37 -5.63
N ALA A 357 -8.46 -25.45 -6.96
CA ALA A 357 -9.06 -26.52 -7.77
C ALA A 357 -8.24 -27.82 -7.73
N SER A 358 -6.93 -27.73 -7.46
CA SER A 358 -6.04 -28.90 -7.35
C SER A 358 -5.64 -29.23 -5.92
N THR A 359 -5.80 -28.28 -5.00
CA THR A 359 -5.23 -28.33 -3.66
C THR A 359 -6.23 -27.78 -2.65
N GLY A 360 -6.30 -28.38 -1.46
CA GLY A 360 -7.10 -27.91 -0.34
C GLY A 360 -6.38 -28.04 0.99
N ALA A 361 -7.11 -27.90 2.10
CA ALA A 361 -6.56 -28.05 3.45
C ALA A 361 -6.01 -29.47 3.69
N GLY A 362 -4.81 -29.55 4.26
CA GLY A 362 -4.18 -30.78 4.72
C GLY A 362 -4.33 -30.95 6.24
N ASN A 363 -3.90 -32.10 6.75
CA ASN A 363 -3.99 -32.43 8.19
C ASN A 363 -2.64 -32.88 8.79
N THR A 364 -1.54 -32.57 8.11
CA THR A 364 -0.20 -32.85 8.62
C THR A 364 0.07 -32.01 9.86
N ALA A 365 0.49 -32.66 10.96
CA ALA A 365 0.81 -31.98 12.21
C ALA A 365 2.02 -31.03 12.07
N PRO A 366 2.06 -29.92 12.84
CA PRO A 366 3.19 -28.99 12.85
C PRO A 366 4.53 -29.68 13.15
N PHE A 367 5.61 -29.09 12.64
CA PHE A 367 6.96 -29.47 13.04
C PHE A 367 7.29 -28.89 14.42
N GLU A 368 6.88 -27.64 14.65
CA GLU A 368 7.00 -26.96 15.93
C GLU A 368 5.68 -26.25 16.31
N GLY A 369 5.52 -25.93 17.59
CA GLY A 369 4.38 -25.15 18.06
C GLY A 369 3.02 -25.76 17.72
N ASN A 370 2.09 -24.90 17.30
CA ASN A 370 0.69 -25.24 17.05
C ASN A 370 0.25 -24.95 15.61
N ASN A 371 1.02 -24.16 14.85
CA ASN A 371 0.65 -23.67 13.54
C ASN A 371 1.45 -24.36 12.44
N VAL A 372 0.81 -24.65 11.31
CA VAL A 372 1.44 -25.28 10.15
C VAL A 372 0.72 -24.88 8.88
N ILE A 373 1.48 -24.71 7.79
CA ILE A 373 0.89 -24.60 6.44
C ILE A 373 0.78 -26.02 5.91
N ALA A 374 -0.38 -26.65 6.07
CA ALA A 374 -0.64 -28.02 5.60
C ALA A 374 -1.67 -28.02 4.46
N TRP A 375 -1.29 -28.63 3.34
CA TRP A 375 -2.13 -28.74 2.14
C TRP A 375 -2.24 -30.17 1.63
N ASN A 376 -3.37 -30.48 1.01
CA ASN A 376 -3.67 -31.76 0.38
C ASN A 376 -3.90 -31.54 -1.12
N TYR A 377 -3.00 -32.06 -1.95
CA TYR A 377 -3.11 -32.03 -3.40
C TYR A 377 -3.90 -33.25 -3.89
N THR A 378 -4.98 -33.02 -4.63
CA THR A 378 -5.98 -34.06 -4.96
C THR A 378 -6.19 -34.29 -6.45
N THR A 379 -5.62 -33.45 -7.32
CA THR A 379 -5.94 -33.45 -8.76
C THR A 379 -4.68 -33.66 -9.62
N PRO A 380 -4.20 -34.91 -9.79
CA PRO A 380 -3.03 -35.23 -10.60
C PRO A 380 -3.02 -34.57 -11.98
N GLY A 381 -1.84 -34.17 -12.45
CA GLY A 381 -1.65 -33.45 -13.71
C GLY A 381 -2.02 -31.97 -13.67
N GLN A 382 -2.41 -31.44 -12.51
CA GLN A 382 -2.57 -30.00 -12.28
C GLN A 382 -1.41 -29.41 -11.48
N TRP A 383 -1.14 -28.12 -11.65
CA TRP A 383 -0.15 -27.41 -10.86
C TRP A 383 -0.67 -27.13 -9.44
N PHE A 384 0.24 -26.97 -8.49
CA PHE A 384 -0.07 -26.46 -7.15
C PHE A 384 0.83 -25.26 -6.83
N GLY A 385 0.39 -24.41 -5.93
CA GLY A 385 1.22 -23.32 -5.45
C GLY A 385 0.52 -22.43 -4.44
N GLY A 386 1.33 -21.67 -3.74
CA GLY A 386 0.92 -20.75 -2.71
C GLY A 386 2.11 -19.99 -2.15
N GLY A 387 1.86 -19.09 -1.21
CA GLY A 387 2.93 -18.30 -0.63
C GLY A 387 2.48 -17.45 0.54
N ILE A 388 3.46 -16.76 1.12
CA ILE A 388 3.30 -15.83 2.24
C ILE A 388 3.65 -14.44 1.71
N GLN A 389 2.66 -13.56 1.72
CA GLN A 389 2.81 -12.18 1.32
C GLN A 389 2.81 -11.28 2.54
N ALA A 390 3.78 -10.38 2.64
CA ALA A 390 3.80 -9.36 3.67
C ALA A 390 2.81 -8.24 3.31
N ARG A 391 2.07 -7.75 4.31
CA ARG A 391 1.15 -6.61 4.19
C ARG A 391 1.85 -5.25 4.18
N GLN A 392 3.16 -5.25 4.41
CA GLN A 392 4.05 -4.12 4.16
C GLN A 392 5.32 -4.69 3.53
N ALA A 393 5.89 -3.98 2.57
CA ALA A 393 7.16 -4.37 1.99
C ALA A 393 8.21 -4.55 3.12
N ARG A 394 9.09 -5.55 2.99
CA ARG A 394 10.16 -5.79 3.94
C ARG A 394 11.50 -5.54 3.28
N ASN A 395 12.36 -4.81 3.98
CA ASN A 395 13.73 -4.59 3.56
C ASN A 395 14.64 -5.62 4.24
N LEU A 396 14.93 -6.70 3.53
CA LEU A 396 15.83 -7.78 3.95
C LEU A 396 17.24 -7.61 3.35
N SER A 397 17.65 -6.39 3.01
CA SER A 397 18.97 -6.13 2.41
C SER A 397 20.13 -6.62 3.28
N ASN A 398 19.97 -6.56 4.61
CA ASN A 398 20.96 -7.05 5.59
C ASN A 398 21.18 -8.58 5.53
N TYR A 399 20.34 -9.33 4.81
CA TYR A 399 20.45 -10.77 4.65
C TYR A 399 21.11 -11.16 3.32
N ARG A 400 21.34 -10.21 2.39
CA ARG A 400 21.74 -10.52 1.02
C ARG A 400 23.10 -11.22 0.88
N ALA A 401 24.12 -10.75 1.61
CA ALA A 401 25.51 -11.18 1.39
C ALA A 401 25.80 -12.60 1.91
N ASN A 402 25.42 -12.89 3.16
CA ASN A 402 25.74 -14.15 3.83
C ASN A 402 24.51 -14.83 4.44
N GLY A 403 23.29 -14.36 4.12
CA GLY A 403 22.08 -14.90 4.72
C GLY A 403 21.63 -16.21 4.11
N THR A 404 20.80 -16.92 4.87
CA THR A 404 20.10 -18.13 4.41
C THR A 404 18.62 -18.02 4.71
N VAL A 405 17.77 -18.57 3.84
CA VAL A 405 16.38 -18.88 4.14
C VAL A 405 16.29 -20.35 4.47
N LYS A 406 15.91 -20.65 5.71
CA LYS A 406 15.67 -21.99 6.21
C LYS A 406 14.18 -22.24 6.30
N PHE A 407 13.76 -23.44 5.98
CA PHE A 407 12.39 -23.89 6.21
C PHE A 407 12.35 -25.39 6.41
N ARG A 408 11.35 -25.84 7.18
CA ARG A 408 11.00 -27.24 7.33
C ARG A 408 9.89 -27.58 6.34
N ILE A 409 10.02 -28.73 5.70
CA ILE A 409 9.01 -29.23 4.77
C ILE A 409 8.85 -30.75 4.91
N ARG A 410 7.62 -31.21 4.90
CA ARG A 410 7.26 -32.62 4.74
C ARG A 410 6.56 -32.78 3.41
N ILE A 411 7.25 -33.39 2.44
CA ILE A 411 6.75 -33.61 1.08
C ILE A 411 7.35 -34.90 0.50
N PRO A 412 6.62 -35.70 -0.30
CA PRO A 412 7.17 -36.92 -0.89
C PRO A 412 8.41 -36.67 -1.76
N ALA A 413 9.34 -37.63 -1.76
CA ALA A 413 10.58 -37.53 -2.53
C ALA A 413 10.33 -37.42 -4.04
N ASN A 414 9.30 -38.10 -4.56
CA ASN A 414 8.96 -38.12 -5.98
C ASN A 414 8.23 -36.85 -6.47
N VAL A 415 7.99 -35.85 -5.62
CA VAL A 415 7.36 -34.59 -6.00
C VAL A 415 8.42 -33.51 -6.19
N GLY A 416 8.50 -32.93 -7.39
CA GLY A 416 9.31 -31.75 -7.66
C GLY A 416 8.57 -30.47 -7.29
N PHE A 417 9.27 -29.49 -6.71
CA PHE A 417 8.72 -28.18 -6.39
C PHE A 417 9.78 -27.08 -6.56
N ARG A 418 9.37 -25.83 -6.54
CA ARG A 418 10.24 -24.66 -6.53
C ARG A 418 9.88 -23.73 -5.39
N ILE A 419 10.88 -23.05 -4.85
CA ILE A 419 10.73 -22.00 -3.84
C ILE A 419 11.09 -20.67 -4.47
N GLY A 420 10.30 -19.63 -4.20
CA GLY A 420 10.54 -18.31 -4.77
C GLY A 420 10.29 -17.17 -3.81
N ILE A 421 10.73 -15.99 -4.22
CA ILE A 421 10.47 -14.70 -3.59
C ILE A 421 10.21 -13.64 -4.65
N GLY A 422 9.55 -12.55 -4.26
CA GLY A 422 9.15 -11.47 -5.16
C GLY A 422 9.19 -10.11 -4.49
N ASP A 423 9.56 -9.09 -5.27
CA ASP A 423 9.58 -7.70 -4.84
C ASP A 423 8.33 -6.93 -5.32
N THR A 424 8.16 -5.71 -4.84
CA THR A 424 7.07 -4.81 -5.26
C THR A 424 7.24 -4.25 -6.68
N TYR A 425 8.32 -4.58 -7.39
CA TYR A 425 8.61 -4.12 -8.74
C TYR A 425 8.30 -5.19 -9.80
N THR A 426 7.54 -6.23 -9.42
CA THR A 426 7.16 -7.38 -10.25
C THR A 426 8.28 -8.39 -10.53
N ASN A 427 9.49 -8.20 -9.97
CA ASN A 427 10.54 -9.20 -10.13
C ASN A 427 10.28 -10.39 -9.21
N GLN A 428 10.49 -11.58 -9.73
CA GLN A 428 10.50 -12.82 -8.96
C GLN A 428 11.72 -13.66 -9.33
N ASN A 429 12.18 -14.48 -8.39
CA ASN A 429 13.18 -15.48 -8.66
C ASN A 429 12.82 -16.78 -7.95
N TRP A 430 13.14 -17.91 -8.60
CA TRP A 430 12.72 -19.24 -8.19
C TRP A 430 13.90 -20.22 -8.22
N VAL A 431 13.97 -21.10 -7.22
CA VAL A 431 14.95 -22.18 -7.15
C VAL A 431 14.24 -23.53 -7.12
N ASN A 432 14.75 -24.50 -7.88
CA ASN A 432 14.13 -25.81 -8.04
C ASN A 432 14.62 -26.81 -6.99
N PHE A 433 13.69 -27.67 -6.56
CA PHE A 433 13.89 -28.90 -5.80
C PHE A 433 13.36 -30.07 -6.65
N PRO A 434 14.17 -30.61 -7.57
CA PRO A 434 13.74 -31.69 -8.47
C PRO A 434 13.34 -32.96 -7.70
N ALA A 435 12.41 -33.75 -8.22
CA ALA A 435 12.02 -35.02 -7.61
C ALA A 435 13.23 -35.96 -7.43
N ASN A 436 13.25 -36.70 -6.32
CA ASN A 436 14.25 -37.70 -5.94
C ASN A 436 15.70 -37.19 -5.86
N THR A 437 15.88 -35.87 -5.74
CA THR A 437 17.19 -35.21 -5.66
C THR A 437 17.33 -34.43 -4.36
N THR A 438 18.50 -34.50 -3.73
CA THR A 438 18.86 -33.61 -2.62
C THR A 438 19.22 -32.23 -3.20
N ALA A 439 18.52 -31.20 -2.76
CA ALA A 439 18.81 -29.81 -3.14
C ALA A 439 18.80 -28.93 -1.88
N PHE A 440 19.75 -28.01 -1.77
CA PHE A 440 19.87 -27.09 -0.62
C PHE A 440 19.88 -27.80 0.75
N GLY A 441 20.48 -28.99 0.82
CA GLY A 441 20.54 -29.82 2.04
C GLY A 441 19.27 -30.61 2.37
N LEU A 442 18.18 -30.44 1.61
CA LEU A 442 16.93 -31.12 1.87
C LEU A 442 16.98 -32.59 1.45
N THR A 443 16.93 -33.47 2.45
CA THR A 443 16.73 -34.92 2.26
C THR A 443 15.27 -35.28 2.55
N ARG A 444 14.63 -36.02 1.62
CA ARG A 444 13.22 -36.40 1.73
C ARG A 444 13.09 -37.91 1.96
N ASN A 445 12.66 -38.29 3.16
CA ASN A 445 12.48 -39.69 3.60
C ASN A 445 11.07 -39.95 4.17
N GLY A 446 10.10 -39.12 3.81
CA GLY A 446 8.72 -39.21 4.32
C GLY A 446 8.47 -38.52 5.67
N GLN A 447 9.53 -38.01 6.31
CA GLN A 447 9.47 -37.19 7.52
C GLN A 447 9.76 -35.72 7.22
N TRP A 448 9.67 -34.86 8.23
CA TRP A 448 10.08 -33.46 8.14
C TRP A 448 11.57 -33.35 7.80
N GLY A 449 11.88 -32.69 6.69
CA GLY A 449 13.25 -32.31 6.29
C GLY A 449 13.45 -30.80 6.43
N GLN A 450 14.71 -30.35 6.36
CA GLN A 450 15.05 -28.93 6.33
C GLN A 450 15.80 -28.59 5.05
N ALA A 451 15.44 -27.48 4.42
CA ALA A 451 16.24 -26.87 3.37
C ALA A 451 16.93 -25.61 3.92
N SER A 452 18.07 -25.25 3.35
CA SER A 452 18.79 -24.00 3.63
C SER A 452 19.27 -23.39 2.32
N ILE A 453 18.55 -22.38 1.84
CA ILE A 453 18.83 -21.70 0.57
C ILE A 453 19.65 -20.44 0.86
N PRO A 454 20.82 -20.23 0.22
CA PRO A 454 21.50 -18.94 0.30
C PRO A 454 20.61 -17.81 -0.23
N VAL A 455 20.50 -16.71 0.51
CA VAL A 455 19.65 -15.58 0.15
C VAL A 455 20.06 -14.98 -1.20
N SER A 456 21.36 -14.91 -1.48
CA SER A 456 21.89 -14.45 -2.78
C SER A 456 21.38 -15.31 -3.95
N THR A 457 21.29 -16.62 -3.77
CA THR A 457 20.72 -17.54 -4.76
C THR A 457 19.21 -17.33 -4.92
N LEU A 458 18.49 -17.12 -3.81
CA LEU A 458 17.04 -16.97 -3.84
C LEU A 458 16.60 -15.61 -4.41
N LEU A 459 17.34 -14.53 -4.15
CA LEU A 459 17.12 -13.21 -4.77
C LEU A 459 17.44 -13.22 -6.26
N GLY A 460 18.49 -13.93 -6.66
CA GLY A 460 18.97 -13.87 -8.03
C GLY A 460 19.38 -12.44 -8.45
N PRO A 461 19.38 -12.14 -9.76
CA PRO A 461 19.92 -10.88 -10.27
C PRO A 461 18.97 -9.68 -10.14
N LEU A 462 17.65 -9.91 -10.11
CA LEU A 462 16.66 -8.83 -10.28
C LEU A 462 15.83 -8.51 -9.04
N VAL A 463 15.68 -9.46 -8.09
CA VAL A 463 14.83 -9.21 -6.92
C VAL A 463 15.49 -8.20 -5.98
N ALA A 464 14.76 -7.11 -5.71
CA ALA A 464 15.15 -6.04 -4.81
C ALA A 464 14.90 -6.44 -3.35
N ALA A 465 15.97 -6.77 -2.63
CA ALA A 465 15.90 -7.18 -1.22
C ALA A 465 15.33 -6.09 -0.30
N GLN A 466 15.40 -4.83 -0.72
CA GLN A 466 14.88 -3.68 0.02
C GLN A 466 13.36 -3.53 -0.05
N SER A 467 12.67 -4.27 -0.93
CA SER A 467 11.23 -4.11 -1.16
C SER A 467 10.52 -5.45 -1.38
N LEU A 468 10.83 -6.45 -0.58
CA LEU A 468 10.22 -7.77 -0.71
C LEU A 468 8.75 -7.75 -0.27
N HIS A 469 7.89 -8.38 -1.08
CA HIS A 469 6.46 -8.54 -0.81
C HIS A 469 6.10 -10.01 -0.66
N ASP A 470 6.45 -10.83 -1.66
CA ASP A 470 6.33 -12.29 -1.61
C ASP A 470 7.56 -12.84 -0.89
N ILE A 471 7.46 -13.01 0.44
CA ILE A 471 8.61 -13.34 1.30
C ILE A 471 8.96 -14.83 1.26
N PHE A 472 7.99 -15.67 0.90
CA PHE A 472 8.19 -17.10 0.68
C PHE A 472 7.08 -17.64 -0.22
N MET A 473 7.45 -18.28 -1.33
CA MET A 473 6.51 -18.90 -2.26
C MET A 473 6.90 -20.35 -2.53
N ILE A 474 5.91 -21.20 -2.80
CA ILE A 474 6.09 -22.57 -3.25
C ILE A 474 5.19 -22.84 -4.45
N SER A 475 5.69 -23.59 -5.44
CA SER A 475 4.88 -24.06 -6.57
C SER A 475 5.45 -25.37 -7.13
N SER A 476 4.63 -26.14 -7.86
CA SER A 476 5.14 -27.21 -8.72
C SER A 476 6.14 -26.68 -9.74
N ILE A 477 7.10 -27.51 -10.16
CA ILE A 477 8.01 -27.17 -11.26
C ILE A 477 7.24 -27.22 -12.59
N ASP A 478 7.41 -26.19 -13.42
CA ASP A 478 6.79 -26.15 -14.75
C ASP A 478 7.24 -27.35 -15.60
N GLY A 479 6.28 -28.01 -16.25
CA GLY A 479 6.55 -29.23 -17.04
C GLY A 479 6.82 -30.50 -16.22
N ALA A 480 6.83 -30.43 -14.89
CA ALA A 480 7.01 -31.58 -14.00
C ALA A 480 5.87 -31.65 -12.95
N LEU A 481 4.64 -31.73 -13.46
CA LEU A 481 3.44 -31.75 -12.62
C LEU A 481 3.30 -33.08 -11.85
N PRO A 482 2.76 -33.07 -10.62
CA PRO A 482 2.57 -34.30 -9.86
C PRO A 482 1.59 -35.26 -10.54
N SER A 483 1.94 -36.54 -10.55
CA SER A 483 1.13 -37.62 -11.17
C SER A 483 0.24 -38.38 -10.19
N SER A 484 0.28 -38.04 -8.90
CA SER A 484 -0.51 -38.67 -7.84
C SER A 484 -0.89 -37.65 -6.77
N SER A 485 -1.93 -37.96 -6.00
CA SER A 485 -2.31 -37.15 -4.84
C SER A 485 -1.28 -37.29 -3.71
N PHE A 486 -1.09 -36.23 -2.94
CA PHE A 486 -0.19 -36.22 -1.79
C PHE A 486 -0.53 -35.07 -0.84
N GLN A 487 -0.10 -35.20 0.41
CA GLN A 487 -0.05 -34.07 1.33
C GLN A 487 1.36 -33.49 1.40
N PHE A 488 1.41 -32.19 1.64
CA PHE A 488 2.64 -31.53 2.01
C PHE A 488 2.39 -30.45 3.05
N ALA A 489 3.41 -30.22 3.88
CA ALA A 489 3.35 -29.20 4.90
C ALA A 489 4.67 -28.45 5.01
N ILE A 490 4.58 -27.17 5.36
CA ILE A 490 5.71 -26.25 5.51
C ILE A 490 5.60 -25.59 6.88
N ASP A 491 6.73 -25.47 7.55
CA ASP A 491 6.84 -24.88 8.89
C ASP A 491 8.24 -24.27 9.10
N ASP A 492 8.42 -23.52 10.18
CA ASP A 492 9.70 -22.95 10.63
C ASP A 492 10.49 -22.23 9.53
N ILE A 493 9.82 -21.29 8.84
CA ILE A 493 10.39 -20.48 7.76
C ILE A 493 11.09 -19.26 8.35
N VAL A 494 12.42 -19.23 8.28
CA VAL A 494 13.26 -18.21 8.92
C VAL A 494 14.35 -17.74 7.98
N TRP A 495 14.48 -16.42 7.84
CA TRP A 495 15.65 -15.78 7.26
C TRP A 495 16.70 -15.60 8.37
N GLU A 496 17.93 -16.03 8.14
CA GLU A 496 19.04 -15.86 9.08
C GLU A 496 20.18 -15.13 8.38
N SER A 497 20.64 -14.00 8.94
CA SER A 497 21.85 -13.34 8.47
C SER A 497 23.08 -14.15 8.88
N GLY A 498 24.05 -14.35 7.99
CA GLY A 498 25.27 -15.07 8.32
C GLY A 498 26.17 -14.30 9.29
N GLY A 499 26.11 -14.63 10.58
CA GLY A 499 27.04 -14.19 11.64
C GLY A 499 26.87 -12.74 12.09
N GLY A 500 26.72 -12.55 13.42
CA GLY A 500 26.50 -11.25 14.06
C GLY A 500 27.66 -10.27 13.85
N GLY A 501 27.49 -9.39 12.89
CA GLY A 501 28.27 -8.18 12.73
C GLY A 501 27.43 -7.24 11.90
N THR A 502 27.11 -6.07 12.44
CA THR A 502 26.89 -4.90 11.59
C THR A 502 28.22 -4.68 10.88
N THR A 503 28.48 -5.35 9.76
CA THR A 503 29.35 -4.74 8.76
C THR A 503 28.60 -3.49 8.36
N PRO A 504 29.10 -2.28 8.69
CA PRO A 504 28.59 -1.09 8.03
C PRO A 504 28.65 -1.42 6.54
N GLN A 505 27.58 -1.17 5.81
CA GLN A 505 27.63 -1.17 4.36
C GLN A 505 28.92 -0.41 3.97
N PRO A 506 29.94 -1.06 3.38
CA PRO A 506 31.10 -0.32 2.93
C PRO A 506 30.59 0.66 1.89
N GLU A 507 30.93 1.94 2.07
CA GLU A 507 30.58 2.99 1.13
C GLU A 507 30.85 2.51 -0.31
N PRO A 508 29.85 2.53 -1.20
CA PRO A 508 30.03 2.18 -2.61
C PRO A 508 31.08 3.09 -3.24
N SER A 509 32.31 2.60 -3.40
CA SER A 509 33.39 3.28 -4.11
C SER A 509 33.65 2.61 -5.46
N GLY A 510 32.62 2.48 -6.30
CA GLY A 510 32.87 2.38 -7.74
C GLY A 510 33.28 3.77 -8.22
N PRO A 511 34.26 3.94 -9.14
CA PRO A 511 34.47 5.23 -9.76
C PRO A 511 33.20 5.54 -10.57
N THR A 512 32.43 6.49 -10.07
CA THR A 512 31.29 7.10 -10.78
C THR A 512 31.65 8.53 -11.05
N SER A 513 31.68 8.90 -12.33
CA SER A 513 31.98 10.27 -12.73
C SER A 513 30.92 10.78 -13.68
N VAL A 514 30.73 12.09 -13.62
CA VAL A 514 30.01 12.84 -14.63
C VAL A 514 30.98 13.76 -15.35
N SER A 515 30.78 13.92 -16.66
CA SER A 515 31.50 14.87 -17.48
C SER A 515 30.49 15.67 -18.28
N GLN A 516 30.49 16.98 -18.10
CA GLN A 516 29.68 17.88 -18.92
C GLN A 516 30.37 18.05 -20.28
N THR A 517 29.79 17.47 -21.33
CA THR A 517 30.38 17.45 -22.67
C THR A 517 29.96 18.65 -23.52
N SER A 518 28.89 19.35 -23.13
CA SER A 518 28.46 20.64 -23.68
C SER A 518 27.59 21.41 -22.66
N SER A 519 27.16 22.63 -22.99
CA SER A 519 26.16 23.37 -22.19
C SER A 519 24.80 22.69 -22.07
N THR A 520 24.55 21.61 -22.84
CA THR A 520 23.26 20.91 -22.89
C THR A 520 23.37 19.39 -22.67
N MET A 521 24.58 18.87 -22.41
CA MET A 521 24.84 17.44 -22.29
C MET A 521 25.68 17.10 -21.07
N LEU A 522 25.21 16.13 -20.29
CA LEU A 522 25.91 15.54 -19.16
C LEU A 522 26.11 14.05 -19.41
N GLN A 523 27.36 13.59 -19.41
CA GLN A 523 27.69 12.19 -19.58
C GLN A 523 28.01 11.53 -18.24
N PHE A 524 27.31 10.46 -17.93
CA PHE A 524 27.53 9.58 -16.79
C PHE A 524 28.46 8.44 -17.19
N ARG A 525 29.41 8.09 -16.32
CA ARG A 525 30.39 7.02 -16.54
C ARG A 525 30.62 6.20 -15.27
N THR A 526 30.75 4.88 -15.42
CA THR A 526 31.24 3.99 -14.35
C THR A 526 32.05 2.81 -14.90
N THR A 527 33.05 2.33 -14.15
CA THR A 527 33.98 1.25 -14.61
C THR A 527 33.79 -0.03 -13.82
N THR A 528 32.58 -0.61 -13.90
CA THR A 528 32.15 -1.72 -13.05
C THR A 528 32.30 -3.09 -13.71
N GLY A 529 32.70 -3.14 -14.99
CA GLY A 529 32.95 -4.38 -15.75
C GLY A 529 31.71 -5.19 -16.12
N GLY A 530 30.61 -5.06 -15.38
CA GLY A 530 29.30 -5.63 -15.68
C GLY A 530 28.32 -4.58 -16.24
N TRP A 531 27.02 -4.81 -16.05
CA TRP A 531 26.02 -3.80 -16.39
C TRP A 531 25.97 -2.67 -15.34
N ALA A 532 25.53 -1.49 -15.75
CA ALA A 532 25.17 -0.41 -14.86
C ALA A 532 23.92 0.34 -15.35
N ASP A 533 23.11 0.80 -14.41
CA ASP A 533 22.02 1.74 -14.59
C ASP A 533 22.40 3.07 -13.95
N VAL A 534 22.01 4.18 -14.58
CA VAL A 534 22.03 5.50 -13.96
C VAL A 534 20.61 5.93 -13.66
N HIS A 535 20.41 6.47 -12.46
CA HIS A 535 19.17 7.03 -11.99
C HIS A 535 19.39 8.53 -11.83
N TYR A 536 18.57 9.37 -12.44
CA TYR A 536 18.74 10.82 -12.31
C TYR A 536 17.44 11.62 -12.38
N THR A 537 17.44 12.79 -11.78
CA THR A 537 16.39 13.81 -11.87
C THR A 537 17.00 15.12 -12.32
N VAL A 538 16.23 15.98 -12.99
CA VAL A 538 16.64 17.35 -13.36
C VAL A 538 15.70 18.32 -12.65
N ASN A 539 16.26 19.25 -11.86
CA ASN A 539 15.50 20.28 -11.11
C ASN A 539 14.35 19.70 -10.26
N ASN A 540 14.57 18.55 -9.61
CA ASN A 540 13.55 17.80 -8.85
C ASN A 540 12.37 17.27 -9.68
N GLY A 541 12.52 17.21 -11.00
CA GLY A 541 11.56 16.58 -11.90
C GLY A 541 11.52 15.05 -11.76
N PRO A 542 10.73 14.37 -12.61
CA PRO A 542 10.59 12.91 -12.58
C PRO A 542 11.92 12.17 -12.73
N GLN A 543 12.10 11.13 -11.93
CA GLN A 543 13.28 10.27 -12.01
C GLN A 543 13.31 9.49 -13.32
N GLN A 544 14.46 9.55 -13.99
CA GLN A 544 14.81 8.76 -15.15
C GLN A 544 15.69 7.60 -14.70
N ASN A 545 15.43 6.39 -15.20
CA ASN A 545 16.23 5.19 -14.94
C ASN A 545 16.71 4.65 -16.28
N VAL A 546 18.02 4.64 -16.51
CA VAL A 546 18.57 4.33 -17.83
C VAL A 546 19.68 3.29 -17.74
N ARG A 547 19.51 2.19 -18.49
CA ARG A 547 20.57 1.22 -18.75
C ARG A 547 21.69 1.86 -19.54
N MET A 548 22.87 1.90 -18.94
CA MET A 548 24.06 2.46 -19.56
C MET A 548 24.61 1.51 -20.63
N GLN A 549 25.24 2.07 -21.65
CA GLN A 549 25.91 1.30 -22.71
C GLN A 549 27.29 0.85 -22.22
N LEU A 550 27.53 -0.46 -22.24
CA LEU A 550 28.81 -1.07 -21.88
C LEU A 550 29.75 -1.09 -23.10
N GLY A 551 30.88 -0.38 -23.01
CA GLY A 551 32.00 -0.42 -23.96
C GLY A 551 33.28 -0.87 -23.26
N GLY A 552 33.71 -2.10 -23.50
CA GLY A 552 34.81 -2.71 -22.74
C GLY A 552 34.44 -2.87 -21.27
N ALA A 553 35.19 -2.26 -20.36
CA ALA A 553 34.92 -2.26 -18.91
C ALA A 553 34.13 -1.03 -18.41
N ILE A 554 33.69 -0.15 -19.33
CA ILE A 554 33.14 1.16 -19.00
C ILE A 554 31.67 1.23 -19.44
N ASN A 555 30.78 1.53 -18.50
CA ASN A 555 29.39 1.86 -18.76
C ASN A 555 29.25 3.38 -18.97
N THR A 556 28.54 3.78 -20.01
CA THR A 556 28.30 5.21 -20.32
C THR A 556 26.85 5.51 -20.69
N TYR A 557 26.35 6.68 -20.28
CA TYR A 557 25.09 7.24 -20.76
C TYR A 557 25.22 8.77 -20.85
N THR A 558 24.65 9.39 -21.89
CA THR A 558 24.65 10.85 -22.04
C THR A 558 23.22 11.38 -21.97
N ALA A 559 22.91 12.15 -20.94
CA ALA A 559 21.68 12.93 -20.87
C ALA A 559 21.82 14.22 -21.70
N GLY A 560 20.89 14.44 -22.62
CA GLY A 560 20.82 15.65 -23.45
C GLY A 560 19.61 16.52 -23.10
N GLY A 561 19.55 17.72 -23.70
CA GLY A 561 18.43 18.66 -23.53
C GLY A 561 18.45 19.44 -22.21
N LEU A 562 19.58 19.40 -21.50
CA LEU A 562 19.81 20.15 -20.27
C LEU A 562 20.09 21.64 -20.58
N LYS A 563 19.99 22.49 -19.57
CA LYS A 563 20.25 23.94 -19.65
C LYS A 563 21.26 24.36 -18.59
N ILE A 564 21.98 25.45 -18.84
CA ILE A 564 22.85 26.10 -17.84
C ILE A 564 22.00 26.42 -16.59
N GLY A 565 22.49 26.02 -15.42
CA GLY A 565 21.80 26.15 -14.15
C GLY A 565 20.92 24.96 -13.76
N ASP A 566 20.69 23.98 -14.65
CA ASP A 566 19.97 22.75 -14.29
C ASP A 566 20.74 21.97 -13.22
N VAL A 567 20.02 21.56 -12.17
CA VAL A 567 20.54 20.72 -11.09
C VAL A 567 20.16 19.27 -11.36
N VAL A 568 21.15 18.48 -11.76
CA VAL A 568 21.00 17.05 -12.03
C VAL A 568 21.40 16.26 -10.79
N ARG A 569 20.44 15.60 -10.13
CA ARG A 569 20.75 14.67 -9.03
C ARG A 569 20.76 13.25 -9.55
N TYR A 570 21.78 12.47 -9.20
CA TYR A 570 21.97 11.14 -9.79
C TYR A 570 22.61 10.15 -8.83
N TRP A 571 22.42 8.86 -9.08
CA TRP A 571 23.18 7.75 -8.52
C TRP A 571 23.23 6.61 -9.54
N PHE A 572 24.06 5.62 -9.26
CA PHE A 572 24.24 4.46 -10.13
C PHE A 572 23.82 3.20 -9.40
N THR A 573 23.25 2.25 -10.14
CA THR A 573 23.14 0.86 -9.72
C THR A 573 24.02 0.04 -10.65
N TYR A 574 24.97 -0.73 -10.13
CA TYR A 574 25.86 -1.52 -11.00
C TYR A 574 26.10 -2.92 -10.49
N TRP A 575 26.34 -3.86 -11.41
CA TRP A 575 26.75 -5.21 -11.06
C TRP A 575 28.20 -5.23 -10.55
N ASP A 576 28.38 -5.56 -9.28
CA ASP A 576 29.70 -5.80 -8.70
C ASP A 576 30.05 -7.29 -8.83
N ALA A 577 30.92 -7.61 -9.80
CA ALA A 577 31.30 -8.98 -10.10
C ALA A 577 32.11 -9.65 -8.97
N GLN A 578 32.84 -8.87 -8.15
CA GLN A 578 33.59 -9.41 -7.02
C GLN A 578 32.68 -9.75 -5.84
N ARG A 579 31.64 -8.92 -5.63
CA ARG A 579 30.68 -9.11 -4.55
C ARG A 579 29.49 -9.99 -4.94
N GLY A 580 29.22 -10.17 -6.24
CA GLY A 580 28.15 -11.01 -6.77
C GLY A 580 26.75 -10.40 -6.63
N PHE A 581 26.62 -9.07 -6.56
CA PHE A 581 25.33 -8.39 -6.49
C PHE A 581 25.37 -6.98 -7.08
N ALA A 582 24.18 -6.41 -7.32
CA ALA A 582 24.02 -5.02 -7.74
C ALA A 582 24.18 -4.05 -6.56
N VAL A 583 25.01 -3.03 -6.72
CA VAL A 583 25.35 -2.03 -5.70
C VAL A 583 24.86 -0.65 -6.15
N ASP A 584 24.16 0.05 -5.26
CA ASP A 584 23.77 1.44 -5.48
C ASP A 584 24.86 2.36 -4.94
N THR A 585 25.21 3.43 -5.66
CA THR A 585 26.08 4.50 -5.12
C THR A 585 25.29 5.50 -4.30
N GLN A 586 26.00 6.28 -3.47
CA GLN A 586 25.38 7.46 -2.87
C GLN A 586 24.86 8.42 -3.97
N GLN A 587 23.79 9.13 -3.63
CA GLN A 587 23.25 10.18 -4.47
C GLN A 587 24.22 11.37 -4.53
N GLN A 588 24.49 11.82 -5.75
CA GLN A 588 25.34 12.96 -6.07
C GLN A 588 24.53 14.02 -6.82
N THR A 589 25.11 15.21 -6.97
CA THR A 589 24.47 16.33 -7.69
C THR A 589 25.49 17.03 -8.58
N HIS A 590 25.08 17.37 -9.81
CA HIS A 590 25.83 18.20 -10.75
C HIS A 590 24.97 19.40 -11.14
N THR A 591 25.56 20.60 -11.17
CA THR A 591 24.89 21.80 -11.70
C THR A 591 25.51 22.16 -13.03
N MET A 592 24.71 22.15 -14.10
CA MET A 592 25.16 22.44 -15.46
C MET A 592 25.75 23.86 -15.55
N GLN A 593 26.98 23.98 -16.06
CA GLN A 593 27.73 25.23 -16.22
C GLN A 593 27.66 25.82 -17.63
#